data_AF-A0A0E0NCU0-F1
#
_entry.id   AF-A0A0E0NCU0-F1
#
_cell.length_a   1.000
_cell.length_b   1.000
_cell.length_c   1.000
_cell.angle_alpha   90.00
_cell.angle_beta   90.00
_cell.angle_gamma   90.00
#
_symmetry.space_group_name_H-M   'P 1'
#
loop_
_entity.id
_entity.type
_entity.pdbx_description
1 polymer ?
#
loop_
_entity_poly.entity_id
_entity_poly.type
_entity_poly.pdbx_seq_one_letter_code
_entity_poly.pdbx_strand_id
1 'polypeptide(L)'
;MALCPHDGRESARPVRSSTQRVARKIIGARWYSGDIPDELLKGEYKSPRDLSGHGTHAASTILGGQVYNVSHRQSGLAAGMARGGAPRARLAVYKACWGPKIDCGDASVLAAIDDAINDGVDVLSLSLGGYGEVPGTLHAVARGITVVFAGGNEGPVPQSVSNAVPWVITVAASTIDRSFPTVMSLGNKEKLVGQSLNYNATMNNSNFHMLVDGQRCDEDSLASVNITGKIVLCSAPLEAANSSPNSAFAATFVAVVKRRAKGLIYAQYSANVLDGFEDFCHLYLPASCVLVDYEIASRIASYAKSTRKSVVKISRVVSVVGNGVLAPRIAMFSSRGPSNEFPAILKPDISAPGVSILAAVGDSYKFMSGTSMACPHVSAVAALLKSVHPDWSPAMIKSAIHR
;
A
#
# COMPACT_ATOMS: atom_id res chain seq x y z
N MET A 1 -15.26 3.76 3.37
CA MET A 1 -16.06 2.53 3.61
C MET A 1 -16.60 2.57 5.03
N ALA A 2 -17.69 1.86 5.31
CA ALA A 2 -18.27 1.84 6.64
C ALA A 2 -18.65 0.44 7.11
N LEU A 3 -18.60 0.21 8.42
CA LEU A 3 -19.00 -1.04 9.07
C LEU A 3 -20.33 -0.85 9.78
N CYS A 4 -21.22 -1.82 9.63
CA CYS A 4 -22.58 -1.74 10.16
C CYS A 4 -22.83 -2.76 11.27
N PRO A 5 -23.81 -2.50 12.15
CA PRO A 5 -24.06 -3.32 13.34
C PRO A 5 -24.45 -4.75 13.02
N HIS A 6 -24.17 -5.64 13.97
CA HIS A 6 -24.55 -7.04 13.89
C HIS A 6 -26.06 -7.25 14.11
N ASP A 7 -26.68 -6.34 14.88
CA ASP A 7 -28.12 -6.29 15.11
C ASP A 7 -28.78 -5.60 13.91
N GLY A 8 -29.47 -6.39 13.08
CA GLY A 8 -30.06 -5.96 11.82
C GLY A 8 -31.19 -4.93 11.94
N ARG A 9 -30.91 -3.74 12.47
CA ARG A 9 -31.71 -2.56 12.16
C ARG A 9 -31.59 -2.37 10.64
N GLU A 10 -32.70 -2.61 9.95
CA GLU A 10 -32.90 -2.37 8.52
C GLU A 10 -32.80 -0.87 8.16
N SER A 11 -31.80 -0.13 8.65
CA SER A 11 -31.58 1.27 8.28
C SER A 11 -30.82 1.40 6.95
N ALA A 12 -30.04 0.39 6.56
CA ALA A 12 -29.49 0.32 5.21
C ALA A 12 -30.63 0.00 4.23
N ARG A 13 -31.27 1.05 3.69
CA ARG A 13 -32.29 0.88 2.63
C ARG A 13 -31.69 0.02 1.51
N PRO A 14 -32.34 -1.09 1.11
CA PRO A 14 -31.86 -1.88 -0.02
C PRO A 14 -31.85 -1.01 -1.27
N VAL A 15 -30.68 -0.92 -1.91
CA VAL A 15 -30.52 -0.18 -3.17
C VAL A 15 -31.32 -0.90 -4.25
N ARG A 16 -32.39 -0.26 -4.73
CA ARG A 16 -33.04 -0.59 -6.01
C ARG A 16 -32.10 -0.20 -7.15
N SER A 17 -31.16 -1.08 -7.48
CA SER A 17 -30.44 -1.09 -8.74
C SER A 17 -30.60 -2.49 -9.34
N SER A 18 -31.22 -2.58 -10.51
CA SER A 18 -31.69 -3.81 -11.16
C SER A 18 -30.58 -4.80 -11.56
N THR A 19 -29.32 -4.61 -11.15
CA THR A 19 -28.19 -5.47 -11.54
C THR A 19 -27.13 -5.73 -10.46
N GLN A 20 -27.29 -5.26 -9.21
CA GLN A 20 -26.27 -5.52 -8.16
C GLN A 20 -26.78 -6.48 -7.07
N ARG A 21 -26.13 -7.65 -6.99
CA ARG A 21 -26.33 -8.64 -5.91
C ARG A 21 -25.81 -8.07 -4.58
N VAL A 22 -26.71 -7.50 -3.77
CA VAL A 22 -26.45 -7.22 -2.35
C VAL A 22 -26.44 -8.56 -1.61
N ALA A 23 -25.25 -9.02 -1.21
CA ALA A 23 -25.08 -10.25 -0.44
C ALA A 23 -25.25 -9.96 1.06
N ARG A 24 -25.45 -10.97 1.90
CA ARG A 24 -25.49 -10.78 3.37
C ARG A 24 -24.24 -10.06 3.92
N LYS A 25 -23.11 -10.08 3.22
CA LYS A 25 -21.85 -9.47 3.66
C LYS A 25 -21.73 -7.97 3.33
N ILE A 26 -22.14 -7.56 2.12
CA ILE A 26 -22.16 -6.17 1.66
C ILE A 26 -23.62 -5.74 1.65
N ILE A 27 -24.02 -4.96 2.65
CA ILE A 27 -25.44 -4.65 2.91
C ILE A 27 -25.87 -3.30 2.33
N GLY A 28 -24.92 -2.45 1.93
CA GLY A 28 -25.17 -1.18 1.27
C GLY A 28 -24.05 -0.85 0.28
N ALA A 29 -24.40 -0.22 -0.84
CA ALA A 29 -23.43 0.20 -1.84
C ALA A 29 -23.93 1.45 -2.57
N ARG A 30 -23.23 2.58 -2.39
CA ARG A 30 -23.53 3.89 -2.98
C ARG A 30 -22.27 4.46 -3.66
N TRP A 31 -22.47 5.43 -4.53
CA TRP A 31 -21.38 6.11 -5.24
C TRP A 31 -21.73 7.59 -5.46
N TYR A 32 -20.71 8.44 -5.49
CA TYR A 32 -20.82 9.90 -5.52
C TYR A 32 -19.74 10.42 -6.45
N SER A 33 -20.12 11.26 -7.42
CA SER A 33 -19.20 11.84 -8.40
C SER A 33 -19.53 13.30 -8.73
N GLY A 34 -20.24 14.00 -7.83
CA GLY A 34 -20.89 15.28 -8.14
C GLY A 34 -19.92 16.42 -8.47
N ASP A 35 -18.71 16.35 -7.94
CA ASP A 35 -17.61 17.30 -8.08
C ASP A 35 -16.36 16.68 -8.74
N ILE A 36 -16.52 15.52 -9.38
CA ILE A 36 -15.43 14.84 -10.07
C ILE A 36 -15.44 15.27 -11.54
N PRO A 37 -14.32 15.77 -12.09
CA PRO A 37 -14.22 16.10 -13.51
C PRO A 37 -14.57 14.92 -14.42
N ASP A 38 -15.34 15.18 -15.48
CA ASP A 38 -15.77 14.15 -16.45
C ASP A 38 -14.61 13.36 -17.05
N GLU A 39 -13.43 13.98 -17.19
CA GLU A 39 -12.23 13.32 -17.69
C GLU A 39 -11.76 12.17 -16.79
N LEU A 40 -11.90 12.32 -15.48
CA LEU A 40 -11.56 11.27 -14.51
C LEU A 40 -12.61 10.16 -14.47
N LEU A 41 -13.83 10.44 -14.95
CA LEU A 41 -14.92 9.46 -15.07
C LEU A 41 -14.87 8.66 -16.38
N LYS A 42 -14.01 9.04 -17.35
CA LYS A 42 -13.86 8.29 -18.60
C LYS A 42 -13.25 6.91 -18.31
N GLY A 43 -13.98 5.86 -18.70
CA GLY A 43 -13.57 4.46 -18.48
C GLY A 43 -13.90 3.90 -17.09
N GLU A 44 -14.46 4.72 -16.20
CA GLU A 44 -14.93 4.28 -14.88
C GLU A 44 -16.29 3.60 -14.93
N TYR A 45 -16.55 2.76 -13.94
CA TYR A 45 -17.91 2.27 -13.71
C TYR A 45 -18.68 3.32 -12.91
N LYS A 46 -19.68 3.98 -13.53
CA LYS A 46 -20.66 4.87 -12.86
C LYS A 46 -21.61 4.07 -11.95
N SER A 47 -21.02 3.44 -10.94
CA SER A 47 -21.62 2.53 -9.98
C SER A 47 -20.68 2.38 -8.78
N PRO A 48 -21.10 1.72 -7.69
CA PRO A 48 -20.23 1.39 -6.56
C PRO A 48 -19.12 0.38 -6.87
N ARG A 49 -19.02 -0.13 -8.11
CA ARG A 49 -17.99 -1.09 -8.51
C ARG A 49 -16.60 -0.44 -8.48
N ASP A 50 -15.69 -1.13 -7.81
CA ASP A 50 -14.29 -0.74 -7.71
C ASP A 50 -13.53 -1.14 -8.98
N LEU A 51 -12.98 -0.15 -9.68
CA LEU A 51 -12.10 -0.34 -10.84
C LEU A 51 -10.62 -0.30 -10.43
N SER A 52 -10.28 0.52 -9.44
CA SER A 52 -8.91 0.76 -8.96
C SER A 52 -8.36 -0.45 -8.21
N GLY A 53 -9.20 -1.09 -7.39
CA GLY A 53 -8.82 -2.18 -6.50
C GLY A 53 -8.48 -1.75 -5.08
N HIS A 54 -8.19 -0.46 -4.86
CA HIS A 54 -7.84 0.08 -3.53
C HIS A 54 -8.96 -0.12 -2.51
N GLY A 55 -10.21 0.17 -2.90
CA GLY A 55 -11.38 -0.02 -2.05
C GLY A 55 -11.60 -1.50 -1.68
N THR A 56 -11.45 -2.41 -2.64
CA THR A 56 -11.54 -3.86 -2.43
C THR A 56 -10.42 -4.37 -1.50
N HIS A 57 -9.21 -3.83 -1.64
CA HIS A 57 -8.06 -4.19 -0.81
C HIS A 57 -8.28 -3.79 0.64
N ALA A 58 -8.68 -2.55 0.88
CA ALA A 58 -8.98 -2.08 2.22
C ALA A 58 -10.23 -2.79 2.81
N ALA A 59 -11.30 -3.01 2.03
CA ALA A 59 -12.49 -3.75 2.48
C ALA A 59 -12.15 -5.16 2.97
N SER A 60 -11.38 -5.90 2.17
CA SER A 60 -11.00 -7.28 2.49
C SER A 60 -10.02 -7.37 3.65
N THR A 61 -9.17 -6.35 3.85
CA THR A 61 -8.33 -6.21 5.05
C THR A 61 -9.18 -6.04 6.32
N ILE A 62 -10.30 -5.30 6.24
CA ILE A 62 -11.19 -5.12 7.40
C ILE A 62 -11.96 -6.42 7.68
N LEU A 63 -12.65 -6.96 6.67
CA LEU A 63 -13.71 -7.94 6.92
C LEU A 63 -13.76 -9.08 5.89
N GLY A 64 -12.70 -9.29 5.12
CA GLY A 64 -12.58 -10.40 4.19
C GLY A 64 -12.86 -11.74 4.88
N GLY A 65 -13.64 -12.60 4.22
CA GLY A 65 -13.85 -13.96 4.67
C GLY A 65 -12.56 -14.78 4.64
N GLN A 66 -12.60 -15.97 5.22
CA GLN A 66 -11.47 -16.90 5.13
C GLN A 66 -11.37 -17.45 3.72
N VAL A 67 -10.24 -17.21 3.05
CA VAL A 67 -9.95 -17.73 1.71
C VAL A 67 -8.60 -18.43 1.76
N TYR A 68 -8.61 -19.73 1.50
CA TYR A 68 -7.42 -20.58 1.51
C TYR A 68 -6.67 -20.53 0.18
N ASN A 69 -5.40 -20.94 0.22
CA ASN A 69 -4.54 -21.06 -0.96
C ASN A 69 -4.40 -19.75 -1.77
N VAL A 70 -4.46 -18.62 -1.08
CA VAL A 70 -4.20 -17.31 -1.70
C VAL A 70 -2.71 -17.05 -1.71
N SER A 71 -2.24 -16.33 -2.71
CA SER A 71 -0.89 -15.78 -2.78
C SER A 71 -0.92 -14.55 -3.68
N HIS A 72 0.11 -13.71 -3.58
CA HIS A 72 0.23 -12.52 -4.43
C HIS A 72 0.18 -12.91 -5.91
N ARG A 73 -0.87 -12.51 -6.64
CA ARG A 73 -1.02 -12.77 -8.08
C ARG A 73 -0.77 -14.24 -8.46
N GLN A 74 -1.20 -15.17 -7.60
CA GLN A 74 -1.03 -16.62 -7.80
C GLN A 74 0.45 -17.08 -7.94
N SER A 75 1.39 -16.29 -7.39
CA SER A 75 2.83 -16.53 -7.44
C SER A 75 3.37 -17.59 -6.47
N GLY A 76 2.61 -17.89 -5.42
CA GLY A 76 3.10 -18.59 -4.24
C GLY A 76 3.77 -17.70 -3.18
N LEU A 77 4.00 -16.40 -3.46
CA LEU A 77 4.51 -15.47 -2.45
C LEU A 77 3.43 -15.14 -1.42
N ALA A 78 3.81 -15.23 -0.14
CA ALA A 78 2.94 -15.20 1.03
C ALA A 78 1.74 -16.14 0.89
N ALA A 79 1.97 -17.35 0.35
CA ALA A 79 0.94 -18.37 0.24
C ALA A 79 0.34 -18.69 1.61
N GLY A 80 -0.99 -18.72 1.70
CA GLY A 80 -1.67 -19.05 2.95
C GLY A 80 -3.18 -18.82 2.89
N MET A 81 -3.76 -18.53 4.06
CA MET A 81 -5.17 -18.16 4.21
C MET A 81 -5.29 -16.65 4.46
N ALA A 82 -5.95 -15.92 3.56
CA ALA A 82 -6.35 -14.55 3.82
C ALA A 82 -7.62 -14.50 4.68
N ARG A 83 -7.67 -13.54 5.61
CA ARG A 83 -8.88 -13.09 6.29
C ARG A 83 -8.74 -11.63 6.72
N GLY A 84 -9.85 -10.92 6.85
CA GLY A 84 -9.88 -9.60 7.48
C GLY A 84 -9.81 -9.68 9.00
N GLY A 85 -9.63 -8.54 9.67
CA GLY A 85 -9.63 -8.45 11.13
C GLY A 85 -10.99 -8.76 11.77
N ALA A 86 -12.09 -8.39 11.13
CA ALA A 86 -13.47 -8.62 11.57
C ALA A 86 -14.31 -9.39 10.50
N PRO A 87 -14.05 -10.68 10.25
CA PRO A 87 -14.68 -11.44 9.15
C PRO A 87 -16.20 -11.60 9.25
N ARG A 88 -16.81 -11.29 10.39
CA ARG A 88 -18.28 -11.36 10.59
C ARG A 88 -18.98 -10.00 10.54
N ALA A 89 -18.24 -8.89 10.50
CA ALA A 89 -18.82 -7.55 10.32
C ALA A 89 -19.53 -7.41 8.96
N ARG A 90 -20.46 -6.46 8.86
CA ARG A 90 -21.16 -6.09 7.62
C ARG A 90 -20.49 -4.87 6.98
N LEU A 91 -20.48 -4.81 5.65
CA LEU A 91 -19.91 -3.69 4.89
C LEU A 91 -21.00 -2.83 4.26
N ALA A 92 -20.86 -1.51 4.41
CA ALA A 92 -21.50 -0.52 3.54
C ALA A 92 -20.42 0.22 2.73
N VAL A 93 -20.58 0.22 1.41
CA VAL A 93 -19.64 0.84 0.46
C VAL A 93 -20.16 2.22 0.05
N TYR A 94 -19.30 3.21 0.13
CA TYR A 94 -19.55 4.58 -0.33
C TYR A 94 -18.37 4.97 -1.22
N LYS A 95 -18.52 4.84 -2.54
CA LYS A 95 -17.46 5.17 -3.52
C LYS A 95 -17.49 6.67 -3.81
N ALA A 96 -16.49 7.40 -3.32
CA ALA A 96 -16.33 8.83 -3.56
C ALA A 96 -15.03 9.17 -4.34
N CYS A 97 -14.23 8.16 -4.68
CA CYS A 97 -12.95 8.33 -5.37
C CYS A 97 -12.96 7.69 -6.76
N TRP A 98 -12.29 8.34 -7.71
CA TRP A 98 -12.41 8.04 -9.14
C TRP A 98 -11.10 8.25 -9.90
N GLY A 99 -10.97 7.53 -11.00
CA GLY A 99 -9.98 7.79 -12.02
C GLY A 99 -8.61 7.18 -11.72
N PRO A 100 -7.70 7.21 -12.72
CA PRO A 100 -6.42 6.52 -12.66
C PRO A 100 -5.43 7.13 -11.67
N LYS A 101 -5.58 8.42 -11.36
CA LYS A 101 -4.80 9.12 -10.32
C LYS A 101 -5.45 9.09 -8.94
N ILE A 102 -6.62 8.45 -8.82
CA ILE A 102 -7.48 8.41 -7.62
C ILE A 102 -7.70 9.80 -7.05
N ASP A 103 -8.74 10.46 -7.52
CA ASP A 103 -9.21 11.74 -6.99
C ASP A 103 -10.49 11.53 -6.19
N CYS A 104 -10.59 12.19 -5.04
CA CYS A 104 -11.71 12.11 -4.11
C CYS A 104 -12.24 13.52 -3.87
N GLY A 105 -13.31 13.89 -4.58
CA GLY A 105 -13.89 15.22 -4.47
C GLY A 105 -14.48 15.47 -3.08
N ASP A 106 -14.18 16.63 -2.49
CA ASP A 106 -14.60 17.00 -1.12
C ASP A 106 -16.13 16.91 -0.94
N ALA A 107 -16.90 17.37 -1.93
CA ALA A 107 -18.37 17.31 -1.87
C ALA A 107 -18.87 15.88 -1.98
N SER A 108 -18.25 15.05 -2.83
CA SER A 108 -18.55 13.62 -2.92
C SER A 108 -18.22 12.86 -1.64
N VAL A 109 -17.11 13.20 -0.98
CA VAL A 109 -16.72 12.62 0.32
C VAL A 109 -17.68 13.05 1.43
N LEU A 110 -18.03 14.34 1.50
CA LEU A 110 -19.00 14.85 2.46
C LEU A 110 -20.37 14.18 2.31
N ALA A 111 -20.89 14.09 1.07
CA ALA A 111 -22.15 13.42 0.79
C ALA A 111 -22.12 11.93 1.20
N ALA A 112 -20.99 11.26 0.96
CA ALA A 112 -20.78 9.88 1.41
C ALA A 112 -20.80 9.74 2.94
N ILE A 113 -20.19 10.68 3.67
CA ILE A 113 -20.19 10.69 5.14
C ILE A 113 -21.60 10.94 5.68
N ASP A 114 -22.33 11.91 5.11
CA ASP A 114 -23.70 12.22 5.53
C ASP A 114 -24.64 11.02 5.37
N ASP A 115 -24.62 10.38 4.19
CA ASP A 115 -25.38 9.15 3.95
C ASP A 115 -24.95 8.02 4.90
N ALA A 116 -23.66 7.89 5.21
CA ALA A 116 -23.19 6.86 6.14
C ALA A 116 -23.66 7.12 7.58
N ILE A 117 -23.71 8.38 8.03
CA ILE A 117 -24.29 8.76 9.32
C ILE A 117 -25.77 8.38 9.36
N ASN A 118 -26.53 8.73 8.32
CA ASN A 118 -27.96 8.46 8.22
C ASN A 118 -28.29 6.96 8.11
N ASP A 119 -27.44 6.20 7.42
CA ASP A 119 -27.54 4.74 7.32
C ASP A 119 -27.21 4.04 8.66
N GLY A 120 -26.62 4.74 9.63
CA GLY A 120 -26.39 4.25 11.00
C GLY A 120 -25.20 3.31 11.12
N VAL A 121 -24.10 3.62 10.44
CA VAL A 121 -22.86 2.84 10.50
C VAL A 121 -22.16 3.00 11.87
N ASP A 122 -21.41 1.99 12.30
CA ASP A 122 -20.68 2.01 13.58
C ASP A 122 -19.27 2.63 13.46
N VAL A 123 -18.60 2.34 12.34
CA VAL A 123 -17.21 2.74 12.08
C VAL A 123 -17.07 3.23 10.64
N LEU A 124 -16.45 4.39 10.46
CA LEU A 124 -16.00 4.91 9.17
C LEU A 124 -14.50 4.63 9.01
N SER A 125 -14.16 3.85 7.98
CA SER A 125 -12.79 3.58 7.56
C SER A 125 -12.48 4.41 6.32
N LEU A 126 -11.62 5.41 6.48
CA LEU A 126 -11.31 6.42 5.48
C LEU A 126 -9.81 6.39 5.15
N SER A 127 -9.46 5.55 4.18
CA SER A 127 -8.12 5.48 3.59
C SER A 127 -7.93 6.58 2.54
N LEU A 128 -8.27 7.80 2.92
CA LEU A 128 -8.25 9.01 2.09
C LEU A 128 -7.21 9.98 2.66
N GLY A 129 -6.56 10.73 1.78
CA GLY A 129 -5.68 11.83 2.15
C GLY A 129 -6.33 13.18 1.85
N GLY A 130 -5.78 14.24 2.41
CA GLY A 130 -6.23 15.62 2.22
C GLY A 130 -5.56 16.54 3.23
N TYR A 131 -5.39 17.81 2.89
CA TYR A 131 -5.01 18.84 3.87
C TYR A 131 -6.30 19.45 4.43
N GLY A 132 -6.37 19.66 5.74
CA GLY A 132 -7.58 20.15 6.40
C GLY A 132 -8.44 19.07 7.06
N GLU A 133 -9.47 19.55 7.75
CA GLU A 133 -10.58 18.74 8.22
C GLU A 133 -11.38 18.23 7.01
N VAL A 134 -11.68 16.93 6.96
CA VAL A 134 -12.74 16.39 6.11
C VAL A 134 -14.09 16.73 6.76
N PRO A 135 -14.91 17.64 6.17
CA PRO A 135 -16.15 18.07 6.79
C PRO A 135 -17.09 16.90 7.05
N GLY A 136 -17.85 16.96 8.15
CA GLY A 136 -18.80 15.92 8.54
C GLY A 136 -18.22 14.85 9.48
N THR A 137 -16.89 14.74 9.62
CA THR A 137 -16.28 13.75 10.54
C THR A 137 -16.58 14.05 12.01
N LEU A 138 -16.64 15.34 12.39
CA LEU A 138 -17.09 15.75 13.73
C LEU A 138 -18.55 15.35 13.97
N HIS A 139 -19.42 15.49 12.96
CA HIS A 139 -20.82 15.08 13.05
C HIS A 139 -20.97 13.57 13.20
N ALA A 140 -20.15 12.79 12.49
CA ALA A 140 -20.11 11.33 12.65
C ALA A 140 -19.72 10.94 14.09
N VAL A 141 -18.66 11.54 14.64
CA VAL A 141 -18.23 11.27 16.02
C VAL A 141 -19.29 11.71 17.03
N ALA A 142 -19.94 12.85 16.83
CA ALA A 142 -21.04 13.33 17.68
C ALA A 142 -22.25 12.39 17.67
N ARG A 143 -22.44 11.61 16.59
CA ARG A 143 -23.46 10.56 16.46
C ARG A 143 -23.00 9.19 16.98
N GLY A 144 -21.82 9.11 17.60
CA GLY A 144 -21.29 7.88 18.19
C GLY A 144 -20.54 6.96 17.20
N ILE A 145 -20.25 7.45 15.99
CA ILE A 145 -19.56 6.71 14.93
C ILE A 145 -18.05 6.91 15.05
N THR A 146 -17.30 5.82 15.13
CA THR A 146 -15.82 5.91 15.22
C THR A 146 -15.23 6.18 13.83
N VAL A 147 -14.37 7.18 13.70
CA VAL A 147 -13.73 7.53 12.43
C VAL A 147 -12.24 7.20 12.49
N VAL A 148 -11.79 6.39 11.52
CA VAL A 148 -10.39 5.95 11.38
C VAL A 148 -9.85 6.42 10.04
N PHE A 149 -8.76 7.19 10.08
CA PHE A 149 -8.09 7.75 8.92
C PHE A 149 -6.70 7.15 8.72
N ALA A 150 -6.29 7.08 7.45
CA ALA A 150 -4.89 6.95 7.09
C ALA A 150 -4.14 8.27 7.42
N GLY A 151 -2.91 8.18 7.95
CA GLY A 151 -2.11 9.36 8.33
C GLY A 151 -1.35 10.06 7.20
N GLY A 152 -1.38 9.54 5.98
CA GLY A 152 -0.62 10.06 4.82
C GLY A 152 0.60 9.22 4.45
N ASN A 153 1.14 9.43 3.24
CA ASN A 153 2.30 8.71 2.69
C ASN A 153 3.43 9.66 2.25
N GLU A 154 3.49 10.85 2.84
CA GLU A 154 4.40 11.96 2.51
C GLU A 154 5.59 12.06 3.47
N GLY A 155 5.79 11.05 4.32
CA GLY A 155 6.98 10.92 5.15
C GLY A 155 8.27 10.73 4.33
N PRO A 156 9.45 10.82 4.98
CA PRO A 156 9.66 10.82 6.43
C PRO A 156 9.80 12.22 7.05
N VAL A 157 9.65 13.29 6.26
CA VAL A 157 9.82 14.67 6.74
C VAL A 157 8.81 14.97 7.87
N PRO A 158 9.22 15.65 8.96
CA PRO A 158 8.30 16.10 10.01
C PRO A 158 7.13 16.92 9.45
N GLN A 159 6.04 17.00 10.21
CA GLN A 159 4.88 17.84 9.87
C GLN A 159 4.21 17.51 8.52
N SER A 160 4.28 16.24 8.11
CA SER A 160 3.66 15.70 6.90
C SER A 160 2.34 14.98 7.17
N VAL A 161 1.98 14.76 8.44
CA VAL A 161 0.77 14.03 8.82
C VAL A 161 -0.49 14.78 8.40
N SER A 162 -1.41 14.07 7.75
CA SER A 162 -2.75 14.54 7.37
C SER A 162 -3.83 13.92 8.28
N ASN A 163 -5.09 14.35 8.09
CA ASN A 163 -6.24 13.86 8.86
C ASN A 163 -6.03 13.92 10.38
N ALA A 164 -5.42 15.01 10.84
CA ALA A 164 -4.84 15.12 12.17
C ALA A 164 -5.79 15.76 13.21
N VAL A 165 -7.09 15.80 12.92
CA VAL A 165 -8.09 16.38 13.83
C VAL A 165 -8.22 15.56 15.13
N PRO A 166 -8.59 16.18 16.27
CA PRO A 166 -8.56 15.55 17.59
C PRO A 166 -9.49 14.32 17.75
N TRP A 167 -10.67 14.41 17.14
CA TRP A 167 -11.78 13.46 17.35
C TRP A 167 -11.68 12.17 16.53
N VAL A 168 -10.69 12.03 15.64
CA VAL A 168 -10.48 10.83 14.81
C VAL A 168 -9.27 10.03 15.27
N ILE A 169 -9.18 8.77 14.81
CA ILE A 169 -8.00 7.93 14.95
C ILE A 169 -7.17 8.01 13.66
N THR A 170 -5.97 8.57 13.72
CA THR A 170 -5.05 8.73 12.58
C THR A 170 -3.97 7.66 12.64
N VAL A 171 -3.88 6.85 11.59
CA VAL A 171 -3.09 5.61 11.60
C VAL A 171 -1.81 5.74 10.76
N ALA A 172 -0.67 5.49 11.39
CA ALA A 172 0.64 5.34 10.76
C ALA A 172 0.83 3.93 10.17
N ALA A 173 1.72 3.79 9.19
CA ALA A 173 2.05 2.51 8.58
C ALA A 173 3.34 1.93 9.17
N SER A 174 3.33 0.64 9.44
CA SER A 174 4.49 -0.12 9.90
C SER A 174 4.69 -1.41 9.11
N THR A 175 5.92 -1.91 9.13
CA THR A 175 6.27 -3.23 8.59
C THR A 175 5.78 -4.35 9.49
N ILE A 176 5.65 -5.54 8.90
CA ILE A 176 5.41 -6.80 9.61
C ILE A 176 6.66 -7.67 9.55
N ASP A 177 6.69 -8.75 10.31
CA ASP A 177 7.75 -9.75 10.40
C ASP A 177 7.86 -10.65 9.15
N ARG A 178 7.43 -10.15 7.99
CA ARG A 178 7.52 -10.82 6.68
C ARG A 178 8.40 -10.03 5.73
N SER A 179 9.27 -10.73 5.02
CA SER A 179 10.09 -10.17 3.94
C SER A 179 10.13 -11.10 2.72
N PHE A 180 10.65 -10.57 1.61
CA PHE A 180 10.75 -11.28 0.34
C PHE A 180 12.20 -11.29 -0.18
N PRO A 181 13.11 -12.00 0.51
CA PRO A 181 14.51 -11.99 0.15
C PRO A 181 14.76 -12.75 -1.16
N THR A 182 15.75 -12.26 -1.90
CA THR A 182 16.40 -12.98 -2.99
C THR A 182 17.92 -12.88 -2.88
N VAL A 183 18.59 -13.98 -3.17
CA VAL A 183 20.06 -14.07 -3.13
C VAL A 183 20.63 -13.72 -4.49
N MET A 184 21.48 -12.70 -4.52
CA MET A 184 22.32 -12.33 -5.65
C MET A 184 23.70 -12.98 -5.47
N SER A 185 24.04 -13.92 -6.36
CA SER A 185 25.36 -14.55 -6.39
C SER A 185 26.22 -13.87 -7.46
N LEU A 186 27.32 -13.26 -7.04
CA LEU A 186 28.28 -12.58 -7.92
C LEU A 186 29.30 -13.59 -8.47
N GLY A 187 29.94 -13.27 -9.60
CA GLY A 187 30.95 -14.14 -10.21
C GLY A 187 32.21 -14.37 -9.35
N ASN A 188 32.45 -13.52 -8.36
CA ASN A 188 33.51 -13.68 -7.34
C ASN A 188 33.12 -14.63 -6.19
N LYS A 189 31.97 -15.33 -6.29
CA LYS A 189 31.37 -16.22 -5.28
C LYS A 189 30.76 -15.52 -4.06
N GLU A 190 30.82 -14.19 -3.99
CA GLU A 190 30.12 -13.43 -2.96
C GLU A 190 28.61 -13.57 -3.13
N LYS A 191 27.91 -13.68 -2.00
CA LYS A 191 26.45 -13.76 -1.96
C LYS A 191 25.91 -12.58 -1.17
N LEU A 192 25.02 -11.84 -1.80
CA LEU A 192 24.35 -10.67 -1.23
C LEU A 192 22.85 -10.91 -1.25
N VAL A 193 22.13 -10.28 -0.31
CA VAL A 193 20.68 -10.43 -0.19
C VAL A 193 20.04 -9.09 -0.51
N GLY A 194 19.07 -9.12 -1.43
CA GLY A 194 18.16 -8.01 -1.70
C GLY A 194 16.71 -8.46 -1.50
N GLN A 195 15.77 -7.58 -1.83
CA GLN A 195 14.34 -7.86 -1.77
C GLN A 195 13.70 -7.72 -3.15
N SER A 196 12.68 -8.53 -3.43
CA SER A 196 11.96 -8.51 -4.70
C SER A 196 10.61 -9.19 -4.54
N LEU A 197 9.63 -8.84 -5.37
CA LEU A 197 8.41 -9.64 -5.56
C LEU A 197 8.41 -10.34 -6.91
N ASN A 198 9.52 -10.33 -7.67
CA ASN A 198 9.56 -10.92 -8.99
C ASN A 198 9.41 -12.44 -8.86
N TYR A 199 8.22 -12.89 -9.24
CA TYR A 199 7.79 -14.26 -9.01
C TYR A 199 7.73 -15.11 -10.27
N ASN A 200 8.26 -14.61 -11.40
CA ASN A 200 8.02 -15.21 -12.70
C ASN A 200 8.38 -16.71 -12.70
N ALA A 201 7.35 -17.56 -12.69
CA ALA A 201 7.46 -19.00 -12.42
C ALA A 201 8.13 -19.77 -13.57
N THR A 202 8.17 -19.18 -14.77
CA THR A 202 8.78 -19.76 -15.97
C THR A 202 10.26 -19.41 -16.11
N MET A 203 10.79 -18.50 -15.28
CA MET A 203 12.19 -18.11 -15.35
C MET A 203 13.03 -19.07 -14.50
N ASN A 204 13.63 -20.04 -15.19
CA ASN A 204 14.81 -20.73 -14.67
C ASN A 204 15.97 -19.72 -14.59
N ASN A 205 15.98 -18.87 -13.56
CA ASN A 205 17.01 -17.85 -13.36
C ASN A 205 18.31 -18.45 -12.77
N SER A 206 18.58 -19.72 -13.09
CA SER A 206 19.77 -20.45 -12.66
C SER A 206 21.05 -19.93 -13.30
N ASN A 207 20.94 -19.07 -14.32
CA ASN A 207 22.05 -18.63 -15.15
C ASN A 207 22.60 -17.27 -14.68
N PHE A 208 23.89 -17.11 -14.85
CA PHE A 208 24.55 -15.83 -14.69
C PHE A 208 24.21 -14.91 -15.87
N HIS A 209 23.89 -13.65 -15.57
CA HIS A 209 23.75 -12.60 -16.57
C HIS A 209 24.86 -11.57 -16.39
N MET A 210 25.23 -10.88 -17.47
CA MET A 210 26.17 -9.77 -17.40
C MET A 210 25.62 -8.69 -16.47
N LEU A 211 26.45 -8.23 -15.54
CA LEU A 211 26.17 -7.15 -14.61
C LEU A 211 26.92 -5.90 -15.04
N VAL A 212 26.27 -4.74 -15.01
CA VAL A 212 26.92 -3.45 -15.29
C VAL A 212 26.53 -2.44 -14.22
N ASP A 213 27.50 -1.65 -13.77
CA ASP A 213 27.26 -0.47 -12.94
C ASP A 213 26.77 0.68 -13.82
N GLY A 214 25.49 1.02 -13.70
CA GLY A 214 24.84 2.11 -14.42
C GLY A 214 24.89 3.44 -13.67
N GLN A 215 25.58 3.50 -12.51
CA GLN A 215 25.65 4.68 -11.65
C GLN A 215 24.25 5.20 -11.31
N ARG A 216 23.95 6.48 -11.60
CA ARG A 216 22.63 7.10 -11.34
C ARG A 216 21.52 6.56 -12.22
N CYS A 217 21.86 5.90 -13.34
CA CYS A 217 20.90 5.41 -14.33
C CYS A 217 19.97 6.48 -14.92
N ASP A 218 20.47 7.72 -15.01
CA ASP A 218 19.87 8.79 -15.79
C ASP A 218 20.38 8.78 -17.24
N GLU A 219 19.89 9.71 -18.06
CA GLU A 219 20.25 9.75 -19.49
C GLU A 219 21.76 9.95 -19.70
N ASP A 220 22.41 10.76 -18.86
CA ASP A 220 23.84 11.11 -18.94
C ASP A 220 24.74 9.94 -18.57
N SER A 221 24.53 9.33 -17.41
CA SER A 221 25.33 8.20 -16.91
C SER A 221 25.19 6.98 -17.83
N LEU A 222 24.01 6.75 -18.40
CA LEU A 222 23.77 5.65 -19.33
C LEU A 222 24.23 5.94 -20.76
N ALA A 223 24.57 7.18 -21.13
CA ALA A 223 25.04 7.51 -22.47
C ALA A 223 26.36 6.82 -22.82
N SER A 224 27.21 6.60 -21.82
CA SER A 224 28.54 5.99 -21.97
C SER A 224 28.56 4.47 -21.69
N VAL A 225 27.41 3.88 -21.33
CA VAL A 225 27.34 2.51 -20.80
C VAL A 225 26.36 1.66 -21.61
N ASN A 226 26.85 0.59 -22.25
CA ASN A 226 25.98 -0.36 -22.95
C ASN A 226 25.31 -1.34 -21.97
N ILE A 227 24.03 -1.13 -21.69
CA ILE A 227 23.19 -1.95 -20.80
C ILE A 227 22.24 -2.91 -21.53
N THR A 228 22.26 -2.92 -22.86
CA THR A 228 21.36 -3.75 -23.69
C THR A 228 21.51 -5.24 -23.34
N GLY A 229 20.43 -5.88 -22.91
CA GLY A 229 20.42 -7.30 -22.55
C GLY A 229 21.16 -7.67 -21.26
N LYS A 230 21.53 -6.68 -20.43
CA LYS A 230 22.29 -6.86 -19.19
C LYS A 230 21.45 -6.53 -17.95
N ILE A 231 21.90 -6.98 -16.78
CA ILE A 231 21.37 -6.52 -15.50
C ILE A 231 22.17 -5.27 -15.10
N VAL A 232 21.46 -4.18 -14.81
CA VAL A 232 22.07 -2.90 -14.43
C VAL A 232 21.91 -2.65 -12.93
N LEU A 233 22.99 -2.26 -12.27
CA LEU A 233 22.96 -1.68 -10.92
C LEU A 233 22.75 -0.18 -11.04
N CYS A 234 21.74 0.36 -10.36
CA CYS A 234 21.46 1.78 -10.27
C CYS A 234 21.54 2.23 -8.81
N SER A 235 22.36 3.25 -8.54
CA SER A 235 22.62 3.78 -7.21
C SER A 235 22.93 5.27 -7.27
N ALA A 236 22.07 6.08 -6.64
CA ALA A 236 22.19 7.54 -6.59
C ALA A 236 22.05 8.07 -5.14
N PRO A 237 22.94 7.69 -4.19
CA PRO A 237 22.81 8.05 -2.78
C PRO A 237 22.84 9.57 -2.53
N LEU A 238 23.51 10.35 -3.38
CA LEU A 238 23.58 11.81 -3.25
C LEU A 238 22.27 12.51 -3.63
N GLU A 239 21.42 11.88 -4.44
CA GLU A 239 20.15 12.44 -4.92
C GLU A 239 18.95 11.99 -4.07
N ALA A 240 19.19 11.03 -3.16
CA ALA A 240 18.22 10.45 -2.26
C ALA A 240 17.52 11.49 -1.36
N ALA A 241 18.22 12.59 -1.02
CA ALA A 241 17.68 13.67 -0.21
C ALA A 241 16.77 14.63 -1.00
N ASN A 242 16.93 14.70 -2.33
CA ASN A 242 16.29 15.70 -3.17
C ASN A 242 15.05 15.18 -3.89
N SER A 243 14.81 13.87 -3.86
CA SER A 243 13.74 13.23 -4.61
C SER A 243 13.06 12.15 -3.79
N SER A 244 11.73 12.04 -3.93
CA SER A 244 11.03 10.92 -3.34
C SER A 244 11.52 9.61 -3.98
N PRO A 245 11.70 8.52 -3.21
CA PRO A 245 12.14 7.24 -3.76
C PRO A 245 11.25 6.73 -4.90
N ASN A 246 9.94 6.99 -4.84
CA ASN A 246 9.00 6.61 -5.89
C ASN A 246 9.26 7.36 -7.21
N SER A 247 9.46 8.68 -7.16
CA SER A 247 9.74 9.49 -8.37
C SER A 247 11.11 9.15 -8.96
N ALA A 248 12.12 8.97 -8.12
CA ALA A 248 13.47 8.62 -8.56
C ALA A 248 13.49 7.24 -9.23
N PHE A 249 12.77 6.27 -8.65
CA PHE A 249 12.63 4.95 -9.23
C PHE A 249 11.92 5.01 -10.59
N ALA A 250 10.79 5.72 -10.70
CA ALA A 250 10.05 5.81 -11.96
C ALA A 250 10.89 6.38 -13.11
N ALA A 251 11.66 7.45 -12.86
CA ALA A 251 12.56 8.02 -13.86
C ALA A 251 13.67 7.04 -14.25
N THR A 252 14.31 6.40 -13.26
CA THR A 252 15.34 5.37 -13.47
C THR A 252 14.80 4.20 -14.30
N PHE A 253 13.61 3.72 -13.96
CA PHE A 253 12.95 2.60 -14.61
C PHE A 253 12.72 2.87 -16.11
N VAL A 254 12.20 4.05 -16.44
CA VAL A 254 11.98 4.45 -17.84
C VAL A 254 13.30 4.48 -18.61
N ALA A 255 14.36 5.03 -18.03
CA ALA A 255 15.67 5.13 -18.67
C ALA A 255 16.27 3.74 -18.97
N VAL A 256 16.22 2.80 -18.02
CA VAL A 256 16.78 1.45 -18.22
C VAL A 256 15.97 0.61 -19.20
N VAL A 257 14.63 0.74 -19.19
CA VAL A 257 13.76 0.02 -20.13
C VAL A 257 13.91 0.55 -21.56
N LYS A 258 13.97 1.88 -21.73
CA LYS A 258 14.22 2.53 -23.04
C LYS A 258 15.50 2.01 -23.70
N ARG A 259 16.50 1.65 -22.90
CA ARG A 259 17.79 1.08 -23.34
C ARG A 259 17.84 -0.45 -23.32
N ARG A 260 16.68 -1.12 -23.19
CA ARG A 260 16.53 -2.57 -23.29
C ARG A 260 17.42 -3.33 -22.29
N ALA A 261 17.52 -2.82 -21.06
CA ALA A 261 18.07 -3.60 -19.95
C ALA A 261 17.26 -4.89 -19.78
N LYS A 262 17.94 -5.96 -19.33
CA LYS A 262 17.31 -7.25 -19.05
C LYS A 262 16.81 -7.32 -17.61
N GLY A 263 17.44 -6.62 -16.68
CA GLY A 263 17.06 -6.58 -15.27
C GLY A 263 17.65 -5.38 -14.54
N LEU A 264 17.19 -5.13 -13.33
CA LEU A 264 17.53 -3.94 -12.54
C LEU A 264 17.83 -4.32 -11.10
N ILE A 265 18.98 -3.89 -10.58
CA ILE A 265 19.27 -3.85 -9.15
C ILE A 265 19.21 -2.38 -8.75
N TYR A 266 18.20 -1.98 -7.99
CA TYR A 266 17.97 -0.59 -7.61
C TYR A 266 18.32 -0.37 -6.14
N ALA A 267 19.21 0.58 -5.89
CA ALA A 267 19.63 0.95 -4.55
C ALA A 267 18.78 2.10 -4.03
N GLN A 268 18.18 1.92 -2.86
CA GLN A 268 17.45 2.99 -2.18
C GLN A 268 17.65 2.92 -0.67
N TYR A 269 17.53 4.08 -0.01
CA TYR A 269 17.38 4.10 1.44
C TYR A 269 15.97 3.59 1.79
N SER A 270 15.90 2.60 2.68
CA SER A 270 14.70 1.81 3.04
C SER A 270 14.30 0.69 2.06
N ALA A 271 14.68 -0.54 2.39
CA ALA A 271 14.54 -1.72 1.52
C ALA A 271 13.14 -2.36 1.49
N ASN A 272 12.10 -1.75 2.06
CA ASN A 272 10.88 -2.48 2.44
C ASN A 272 9.60 -2.14 1.64
N VAL A 273 9.66 -1.31 0.61
CA VAL A 273 8.50 -1.02 -0.27
C VAL A 273 8.75 -1.63 -1.63
N LEU A 274 8.02 -2.69 -1.97
CA LEU A 274 8.29 -3.50 -3.16
C LEU A 274 7.13 -3.51 -4.17
N ASP A 275 5.92 -3.16 -3.74
CA ASP A 275 4.69 -3.30 -4.52
C ASP A 275 4.65 -2.37 -5.73
N GLY A 276 5.08 -1.10 -5.59
CA GLY A 276 5.21 -0.18 -6.74
C GLY A 276 6.39 -0.50 -7.66
N PHE A 277 7.43 -1.15 -7.12
CA PHE A 277 8.64 -1.54 -7.86
C PHE A 277 8.35 -2.66 -8.85
N GLU A 278 7.50 -3.62 -8.47
CA GLU A 278 7.34 -4.89 -9.20
C GLU A 278 6.26 -4.85 -10.29
N ASP A 279 5.24 -4.00 -10.13
CA ASP A 279 4.17 -3.83 -11.12
C ASP A 279 4.74 -3.39 -12.49
N PHE A 280 5.82 -2.60 -12.51
CA PHE A 280 6.50 -2.24 -13.75
C PHE A 280 7.52 -3.29 -14.19
N CYS A 281 8.29 -3.82 -13.25
CA CYS A 281 9.38 -4.75 -13.54
C CYS A 281 8.93 -6.03 -14.25
N HIS A 282 7.81 -6.62 -13.86
CA HIS A 282 7.32 -7.85 -14.47
C HIS A 282 7.04 -7.71 -15.98
N LEU A 283 6.59 -6.54 -16.43
CA LEU A 283 6.23 -6.29 -17.83
C LEU A 283 7.42 -6.00 -18.74
N TYR A 284 8.47 -5.34 -18.22
CA TYR A 284 9.54 -4.79 -19.06
C TYR A 284 10.93 -5.39 -18.79
N LEU A 285 11.15 -6.01 -17.63
CA LEU A 285 12.48 -6.46 -17.19
C LEU A 285 12.48 -7.97 -16.91
N PRO A 286 12.83 -8.81 -17.91
CA PRO A 286 12.68 -10.26 -17.80
C PRO A 286 13.61 -10.91 -16.77
N ALA A 287 14.86 -10.47 -16.59
CA ALA A 287 15.81 -11.19 -15.74
C ALA A 287 15.49 -11.11 -14.25
N SER A 288 15.20 -9.92 -13.70
CA SER A 288 14.65 -9.68 -12.36
C SER A 288 14.69 -8.18 -12.09
N CYS A 289 13.91 -7.75 -11.10
CA CYS A 289 14.20 -6.53 -10.37
C CYS A 289 14.56 -6.87 -8.94
N VAL A 290 15.54 -6.19 -8.35
CA VAL A 290 15.95 -6.41 -6.95
C VAL A 290 16.20 -5.07 -6.30
N LEU A 291 15.61 -4.88 -5.13
CA LEU A 291 15.83 -3.73 -4.29
C LEU A 291 16.93 -4.03 -3.26
N VAL A 292 17.87 -3.10 -3.11
CA VAL A 292 19.00 -3.21 -2.18
C VAL A 292 19.20 -1.89 -1.44
N ASP A 293 19.91 -1.92 -0.32
CA ASP A 293 20.42 -0.70 0.30
C ASP A 293 21.73 -0.24 -0.36
N TYR A 294 22.21 0.95 0.03
CA TYR A 294 23.43 1.53 -0.53
C TYR A 294 24.71 0.79 -0.14
N GLU A 295 24.73 0.05 0.98
CA GLU A 295 25.89 -0.74 1.37
C GLU A 295 26.06 -1.93 0.42
N ILE A 296 24.99 -2.68 0.21
CA ILE A 296 24.94 -3.80 -0.74
C ILE A 296 25.24 -3.30 -2.15
N ALA A 297 24.66 -2.17 -2.57
CA ALA A 297 24.95 -1.57 -3.87
C ALA A 297 26.43 -1.21 -4.04
N SER A 298 27.06 -0.64 -3.01
CA SER A 298 28.49 -0.29 -3.02
C SER A 298 29.38 -1.52 -3.19
N ARG A 299 29.04 -2.64 -2.53
CA ARG A 299 29.74 -3.92 -2.71
C ARG A 299 29.60 -4.46 -4.13
N ILE A 300 28.39 -4.43 -4.70
CA ILE A 300 28.13 -4.84 -6.09
C ILE A 300 28.91 -3.96 -7.07
N ALA A 301 28.90 -2.64 -6.88
CA ALA A 301 29.64 -1.70 -7.72
C ALA A 301 31.16 -1.93 -7.64
N SER A 302 31.69 -2.21 -6.45
CA SER A 302 33.11 -2.51 -6.22
C SER A 302 33.51 -3.81 -6.93
N TYR A 303 32.68 -4.85 -6.85
CA TYR A 303 32.84 -6.07 -7.64
C TYR A 303 32.84 -5.77 -9.15
N ALA A 304 31.87 -5.00 -9.64
CA ALA A 304 31.76 -4.67 -11.07
C ALA A 304 33.00 -3.93 -11.62
N LYS A 305 33.65 -3.10 -10.79
CA LYS A 305 34.90 -2.40 -11.14
C LYS A 305 36.14 -3.30 -11.07
N SER A 306 36.12 -4.33 -10.22
CA SER A 306 37.26 -5.23 -10.00
C SER A 306 37.51 -6.25 -11.11
N THR A 307 36.57 -6.43 -12.05
CA THR A 307 36.66 -7.43 -13.11
C THR A 307 36.23 -6.88 -14.46
N ARG A 308 36.82 -7.39 -15.55
CA ARG A 308 36.41 -7.08 -16.93
C ARG A 308 35.10 -7.78 -17.34
N LYS A 309 34.71 -8.84 -16.62
CA LYS A 309 33.50 -9.62 -16.89
C LYS A 309 32.73 -9.83 -15.59
N SER A 310 31.96 -8.82 -15.21
CA SER A 310 31.04 -8.86 -14.07
C SER A 310 29.77 -9.60 -14.44
N VAL A 311 29.39 -10.55 -13.60
CA VAL A 311 28.17 -11.34 -13.75
C VAL A 311 27.44 -11.50 -12.43
N VAL A 312 26.11 -11.60 -12.50
CA VAL A 312 25.26 -11.85 -11.35
C VAL A 312 24.21 -12.90 -11.70
N LYS A 313 23.92 -13.76 -10.73
CA LYS A 313 22.80 -14.70 -10.75
C LYS A 313 21.84 -14.29 -9.66
N ILE A 314 20.56 -14.11 -10.00
CA ILE A 314 19.51 -13.73 -9.07
C ILE A 314 18.64 -14.95 -8.81
N SER A 315 18.54 -15.35 -7.55
CA SER A 315 17.78 -16.53 -7.16
C SER A 315 16.29 -16.25 -7.17
N ARG A 316 15.48 -17.32 -7.15
CA ARG A 316 14.04 -17.19 -6.97
C ARG A 316 13.74 -16.51 -5.63
N VAL A 317 12.78 -15.59 -5.62
CA VAL A 317 12.26 -14.96 -4.40
C VAL A 317 11.57 -16.00 -3.53
N VAL A 318 11.79 -15.92 -2.21
CA VAL A 318 11.07 -16.71 -1.21
C VAL A 318 10.35 -15.81 -0.22
N SER A 319 9.32 -16.34 0.44
CA SER A 319 8.68 -15.64 1.57
C SER A 319 9.33 -16.10 2.87
N VAL A 320 9.77 -15.15 3.70
CA VAL A 320 10.32 -15.42 5.03
C VAL A 320 9.45 -14.71 6.07
N VAL A 321 9.13 -15.40 7.17
CA VAL A 321 8.34 -14.88 8.29
C VAL A 321 9.04 -15.21 9.62
N GLY A 322 9.00 -14.28 10.58
CA GLY A 322 9.41 -14.48 11.96
C GLY A 322 10.67 -13.70 12.37
N ASN A 323 11.30 -14.14 13.47
CA ASN A 323 12.31 -13.37 14.24
C ASN A 323 13.54 -12.88 13.45
N GLY A 324 13.82 -13.43 12.26
CA GLY A 324 14.89 -12.96 11.39
C GLY A 324 14.56 -11.67 10.62
N VAL A 325 13.31 -11.20 10.67
CA VAL A 325 12.85 -9.97 10.02
C VAL A 325 12.63 -8.89 11.07
N LEU A 326 13.37 -7.78 10.96
CA LEU A 326 13.24 -6.65 11.88
C LEU A 326 11.89 -5.93 11.70
N ALA A 327 10.95 -6.18 12.62
CA ALA A 327 9.61 -5.60 12.63
C ALA A 327 9.03 -5.51 14.05
N PRO A 328 8.07 -4.59 14.31
CA PRO A 328 7.59 -3.55 13.39
C PRO A 328 8.58 -2.38 13.28
N ARG A 329 8.73 -1.84 12.08
CA ARG A 329 9.42 -0.57 11.83
C ARG A 329 8.44 0.39 11.17
N ILE A 330 8.40 1.65 11.61
CA ILE A 330 7.56 2.64 10.93
C ILE A 330 8.03 2.78 9.49
N ALA A 331 7.09 2.67 8.55
CA ALA A 331 7.38 2.81 7.14
C ALA A 331 7.93 4.20 6.85
N MET A 332 8.92 4.29 5.98
CA MET A 332 9.55 5.57 5.64
C MET A 332 8.53 6.57 5.07
N PHE A 333 7.67 6.12 4.16
CA PHE A 333 6.60 6.94 3.59
C PHE A 333 5.56 7.37 4.62
N SER A 334 5.43 6.68 5.77
CA SER A 334 4.40 7.03 6.75
C SER A 334 4.63 8.46 7.23
N SER A 335 3.65 9.33 7.00
CA SER A 335 3.74 10.74 7.38
C SER A 335 3.93 10.93 8.89
N ARG A 336 4.55 12.04 9.26
CA ARG A 336 5.05 12.33 10.61
C ARG A 336 4.39 13.56 11.21
N GLY A 337 4.13 13.51 12.50
CA GLY A 337 3.77 14.69 13.27
C GLY A 337 4.95 15.65 13.50
N PRO A 338 4.71 16.71 14.29
CA PRO A 338 3.42 17.13 14.83
C PRO A 338 2.45 17.58 13.73
N SER A 339 1.15 17.68 14.04
CA SER A 339 0.17 18.28 13.12
C SER A 339 0.42 19.77 12.94
N ASN A 340 0.25 20.30 11.73
CA ASN A 340 0.29 21.75 11.50
C ASN A 340 -0.96 22.47 12.02
N GLU A 341 -2.12 21.82 11.97
CA GLU A 341 -3.40 22.39 12.39
C GLU A 341 -3.59 22.30 13.91
N PHE A 342 -3.18 21.19 14.52
CA PHE A 342 -3.34 20.92 15.94
C PHE A 342 -2.01 20.47 16.57
N PRO A 343 -0.98 21.33 16.62
CA PRO A 343 0.37 20.94 17.05
C PRO A 343 0.45 20.47 18.51
N ALA A 344 -0.49 20.90 19.36
CA ALA A 344 -0.57 20.47 20.76
C ALA A 344 -1.09 19.03 20.93
N ILE A 345 -1.64 18.42 19.88
CA ILE A 345 -2.22 17.07 19.92
C ILE A 345 -1.33 16.14 19.10
N LEU A 346 -0.74 15.16 19.79
CA LEU A 346 0.20 14.22 19.16
C LEU A 346 -0.50 13.39 18.07
N LYS A 347 0.14 13.33 16.91
CA LYS A 347 -0.29 12.56 15.74
C LYS A 347 0.93 11.96 15.03
N PRO A 348 0.79 10.83 14.31
CA PRO A 348 -0.38 9.95 14.27
C PRO A 348 -0.68 9.32 15.63
N ASP A 349 -1.90 8.83 15.82
CA ASP A 349 -2.37 8.28 17.09
C ASP A 349 -1.79 6.89 17.39
N ILE A 350 -1.68 6.05 16.35
CA ILE A 350 -1.22 4.65 16.44
C ILE A 350 -0.59 4.20 15.12
N SER A 351 0.28 3.19 15.14
CA SER A 351 0.76 2.52 13.94
C SER A 351 0.14 1.12 13.77
N ALA A 352 -0.14 0.72 12.54
CA ALA A 352 -0.61 -0.63 12.21
C ALA A 352 0.11 -1.21 10.97
N PRO A 353 -0.05 -2.51 10.66
CA PRO A 353 0.52 -3.13 9.47
C PRO A 353 0.07 -2.43 8.18
N GLY A 354 1.02 -1.83 7.46
CA GLY A 354 0.74 -1.04 6.26
C GLY A 354 1.77 -1.23 5.14
N VAL A 355 2.68 -2.19 5.24
CA VAL A 355 3.72 -2.43 4.23
C VAL A 355 3.56 -3.84 3.66
N SER A 356 3.46 -3.93 2.33
CA SER A 356 3.30 -5.18 1.59
C SER A 356 2.17 -6.06 2.14
N ILE A 357 1.00 -5.47 2.36
CA ILE A 357 -0.19 -6.16 2.88
C ILE A 357 -0.91 -6.90 1.75
N LEU A 358 -1.15 -8.20 1.93
CA LEU A 358 -1.84 -9.04 0.94
C LEU A 358 -3.34 -8.97 1.18
N ALA A 359 -4.10 -8.45 0.21
CA ALA A 359 -5.55 -8.45 0.26
C ALA A 359 -6.16 -8.52 -1.15
N ALA A 360 -7.49 -8.62 -1.24
CA ALA A 360 -8.20 -8.83 -2.49
C ALA A 360 -8.17 -7.57 -3.37
N VAL A 361 -7.93 -7.73 -4.67
CA VAL A 361 -7.97 -6.68 -5.68
C VAL A 361 -8.60 -7.26 -6.94
N GLY A 362 -9.81 -6.81 -7.27
CA GLY A 362 -10.63 -7.44 -8.30
C GLY A 362 -10.77 -8.94 -8.02
N ASP A 363 -10.29 -9.75 -8.96
CA ASP A 363 -10.44 -11.21 -8.93
C ASP A 363 -9.17 -11.93 -8.40
N SER A 364 -8.21 -11.18 -7.85
CA SER A 364 -6.91 -11.70 -7.37
C SER A 364 -6.53 -11.13 -6.01
N TYR A 365 -5.36 -11.50 -5.50
CA TYR A 365 -4.78 -10.96 -4.27
C TYR A 365 -3.46 -10.26 -4.59
N LYS A 366 -3.25 -9.07 -4.04
CA LYS A 366 -2.07 -8.25 -4.32
C LYS A 366 -1.49 -7.65 -3.05
N PHE A 367 -0.19 -7.39 -3.09
CA PHE A 367 0.48 -6.62 -2.05
C PHE A 367 0.25 -5.15 -2.36
N MET A 368 -0.11 -4.38 -1.34
CA MET A 368 -0.13 -2.92 -1.39
C MET A 368 0.50 -2.38 -0.11
N SER A 369 1.16 -1.23 -0.22
CA SER A 369 1.76 -0.49 0.89
C SER A 369 1.14 0.90 1.00
N GLY A 370 0.94 1.35 2.23
CA GLY A 370 0.42 2.68 2.54
C GLY A 370 -0.22 2.73 3.93
N THR A 371 -0.36 3.94 4.47
CA THR A 371 -1.27 4.18 5.61
C THR A 371 -2.71 3.80 5.27
N SER A 372 -3.05 3.79 3.97
CA SER A 372 -4.27 3.21 3.42
C SER A 372 -4.48 1.73 3.76
N MET A 373 -3.42 0.96 3.95
CA MET A 373 -3.49 -0.46 4.34
C MET A 373 -3.41 -0.63 5.86
N ALA A 374 -2.82 0.34 6.57
CA ALA A 374 -2.80 0.36 8.03
C ALA A 374 -4.15 0.75 8.65
N CYS A 375 -4.80 1.78 8.11
CA CYS A 375 -6.14 2.24 8.50
C CYS A 375 -7.17 1.10 8.65
N PRO A 376 -7.39 0.22 7.65
CA PRO A 376 -8.38 -0.86 7.74
C PRO A 376 -8.08 -1.89 8.84
N HIS A 377 -6.82 -2.10 9.24
CA HIS A 377 -6.50 -2.95 10.39
C HIS A 377 -7.07 -2.35 11.69
N VAL A 378 -6.88 -1.04 11.90
CA VAL A 378 -7.39 -0.34 13.09
C VAL A 378 -8.91 -0.23 13.04
N SER A 379 -9.50 -0.01 11.86
CA SER A 379 -10.96 -0.03 11.67
C SER A 379 -11.58 -1.37 12.06
N ALA A 380 -10.90 -2.49 11.76
CA ALA A 380 -11.35 -3.81 12.19
C ALA A 380 -11.32 -3.96 13.72
N VAL A 381 -10.26 -3.48 14.38
CA VAL A 381 -10.17 -3.48 15.85
C VAL A 381 -11.26 -2.61 16.46
N ALA A 382 -11.48 -1.40 15.92
CA ALA A 382 -12.55 -0.51 16.38
C ALA A 382 -13.93 -1.17 16.26
N ALA A 383 -14.20 -1.89 15.18
CA ALA A 383 -15.46 -2.61 15.00
C ALA A 383 -15.62 -3.79 15.97
N LEU A 384 -14.55 -4.54 16.24
CA LEU A 384 -14.58 -5.60 17.23
C LEU A 384 -14.85 -5.02 18.63
N LEU A 385 -14.18 -3.93 19.01
CA LEU A 385 -14.41 -3.24 20.27
C LEU A 385 -15.86 -2.75 20.37
N LYS A 386 -16.39 -2.11 19.33
CA LYS A 386 -17.80 -1.68 19.29
C LYS A 386 -18.77 -2.85 19.40
N SER A 387 -18.43 -4.01 18.84
CA SER A 387 -19.29 -5.21 18.94
C SER A 387 -19.36 -5.79 20.36
N VAL A 388 -18.28 -5.67 21.13
CA VAL A 388 -18.21 -6.15 22.53
C VAL A 388 -18.70 -5.08 23.51
N HIS A 389 -18.53 -3.80 23.15
CA HIS A 389 -18.92 -2.65 23.94
C HIS A 389 -19.78 -1.66 23.13
N PRO A 390 -21.07 -1.99 22.86
CA PRO A 390 -21.93 -1.18 21.98
C PRO A 390 -22.20 0.24 22.50
N ASP A 391 -22.10 0.44 23.82
CA ASP A 391 -22.29 1.70 24.53
C ASP A 391 -21.06 2.61 24.54
N TRP A 392 -19.89 2.10 24.17
CA TRP A 392 -18.67 2.89 24.14
C TRP A 392 -18.75 4.00 23.10
N SER A 393 -18.34 5.21 23.53
CA SER A 393 -18.17 6.35 22.65
C SER A 393 -16.94 6.18 21.74
N PRO A 394 -16.84 6.91 20.62
CA PRO A 394 -15.65 6.92 19.78
C PRO A 394 -14.36 7.25 20.55
N ALA A 395 -14.43 8.13 21.55
CA ALA A 395 -13.28 8.48 22.40
C ALA A 395 -12.85 7.32 23.31
N MET A 396 -13.78 6.53 23.84
CA MET A 396 -13.48 5.34 24.63
C MET A 396 -12.82 4.26 23.77
N ILE A 397 -13.34 4.03 22.55
CA ILE A 397 -12.75 3.10 21.58
C ILE A 397 -11.33 3.55 21.21
N LYS A 398 -11.14 4.83 20.88
CA LYS A 398 -9.82 5.42 20.63
C LYS A 398 -8.87 5.20 21.81
N SER A 399 -9.31 5.49 23.03
CA SER A 399 -8.50 5.30 24.24
C SER A 399 -8.11 3.83 24.47
N ALA A 400 -9.01 2.89 24.21
CA ALA A 400 -8.73 1.46 24.36
C ALA A 400 -7.73 0.95 23.33
N ILE A 401 -7.73 1.49 22.10
CA ILE A 401 -6.77 1.13 21.04
C ILE A 401 -5.35 1.64 21.37
N HIS A 402 -5.23 2.74 22.12
CA HIS A 402 -3.93 3.34 22.47
C HIS A 402 -3.20 2.61 23.62
N ARG A 403 -3.92 1.79 24.40
CA ARG A 403 -3.36 1.00 25.50
C ARG A 403 -2.92 -0.37 24.98
#